data_AF-A0A657B0N5-F1
#
_entry.id   AF-A0A657B0N5-F1
#
_cell.length_a   1.000
_cell.length_b   1.000
_cell.length_c   1.000
_cell.angle_alpha   90.00
_cell.angle_beta   90.00
_cell.angle_gamma   90.00
#
_symmetry.space_group_name_H-M   'P 1'
#
loop_
_entity.id
_entity.type
_entity.pdbx_description
1 polymer ?
#
loop_
_entity_poly.entity_id
_entity_poly.type
_entity_poly.pdbx_seq_one_letter_code
_entity_poly.pdbx_strand_id
1 'polypeptide(L)'
;MQSYQIIDEPKPRAYENLVADPLAIFFVCMFVPFLWVPPLLGKYWIPPVWLLLNSFFMGSPTFKKELLIVVLGIIGLFSLFFGFGVLANLNGQEVFKEQFGPYLRVLAQAGFFFTLYLLVSKQARPYEIHKYLKEQAAN
;
A
#
# COMPACT_ATOMS: atom_id res chain seq x y z
N MET A 1 7.41 -1.21 -39.97
CA MET A 1 6.61 -2.44 -39.87
C MET A 1 5.37 -2.06 -39.08
N GLN A 2 4.17 -2.16 -39.65
CA GLN A 2 2.94 -1.85 -38.91
C GLN A 2 2.66 -3.02 -37.97
N SER A 3 2.87 -2.79 -36.68
CA SER A 3 2.39 -3.66 -35.61
C SER A 3 0.87 -3.86 -35.77
N TYR A 4 0.42 -5.10 -35.68
CA TYR A 4 -0.99 -5.45 -35.82
C TYR A 4 -1.74 -4.91 -34.60
N GLN A 5 -2.36 -3.74 -34.75
CA GLN A 5 -3.15 -3.11 -33.71
C GLN A 5 -4.57 -3.69 -33.76
N ILE A 6 -4.99 -4.41 -32.72
CA ILE A 6 -6.37 -4.85 -32.61
C ILE A 6 -7.22 -3.58 -32.39
N ILE A 7 -8.22 -3.37 -33.25
CA ILE A 7 -8.98 -2.12 -33.38
C ILE A 7 -9.70 -1.70 -32.07
N ASP A 8 -9.91 -2.63 -31.14
CA ASP A 8 -10.58 -2.42 -29.84
C ASP A 8 -9.63 -2.18 -28.64
N GLU A 9 -8.31 -2.05 -28.86
CA GLU A 9 -7.38 -1.81 -27.75
C GLU A 9 -7.52 -0.36 -27.19
N PRO A 10 -7.57 -0.19 -25.86
CA PRO A 10 -7.70 1.12 -25.25
C PRO A 10 -6.48 1.99 -25.57
N LYS A 11 -6.72 3.20 -26.08
CA LYS A 11 -5.66 4.17 -26.38
C LYS A 11 -4.91 4.56 -25.11
N PRO A 12 -3.57 4.57 -25.11
CA PRO A 12 -2.78 4.91 -23.94
C PRO A 12 -3.01 6.37 -23.55
N ARG A 13 -3.44 6.60 -22.32
CA ARG A 13 -3.66 7.94 -21.75
C ARG A 13 -2.43 8.40 -20.96
N ALA A 14 -2.19 9.73 -20.92
CA ALA A 14 -0.98 10.30 -20.31
C ALA A 14 -0.72 9.88 -18.85
N TYR A 15 -1.79 9.59 -18.08
CA TYR A 15 -1.67 9.15 -16.69
C TYR A 15 -1.19 7.70 -16.53
N GLU A 16 -1.16 6.89 -17.59
CA GLU A 16 -0.62 5.52 -17.57
C GLU A 16 0.91 5.49 -17.41
N ASN A 17 1.58 6.62 -17.60
CA ASN A 17 3.00 6.77 -17.28
C ASN A 17 3.27 6.96 -15.79
N LEU A 18 2.24 7.23 -14.99
CA LEU A 18 2.34 7.35 -13.54
C LEU A 18 2.13 6.02 -12.81
N VAL A 19 1.73 4.97 -13.54
CA VAL A 19 1.58 3.63 -12.97
C VAL A 19 2.97 3.05 -12.72
N ALA A 20 3.24 2.73 -11.47
CA ALA A 20 4.50 2.12 -11.04
C ALA A 20 4.27 0.67 -10.64
N ASP A 21 5.36 -0.11 -10.65
CA ASP A 21 5.36 -1.48 -10.16
C ASP A 21 4.94 -1.51 -8.67
N PRO A 22 3.85 -2.22 -8.32
CA PRO A 22 3.41 -2.38 -6.94
C PRO A 22 4.50 -2.92 -6.00
N LEU A 23 5.38 -3.80 -6.47
CA LEU A 23 6.50 -4.33 -5.69
C LEU A 23 7.56 -3.24 -5.45
N ALA A 24 7.84 -2.42 -6.45
CA ALA A 24 8.75 -1.28 -6.27
C ALA A 24 8.21 -0.31 -5.22
N ILE A 25 6.90 -0.01 -5.25
CA ILE A 25 6.25 0.81 -4.21
C ILE A 25 6.42 0.15 -2.83
N PHE A 26 6.20 -1.16 -2.70
CA PHE A 26 6.40 -1.89 -1.44
C PHE A 26 7.82 -1.73 -0.88
N PHE A 27 8.85 -1.94 -1.71
CA PHE A 27 10.24 -1.80 -1.28
C PHE A 27 10.59 -0.36 -0.89
N VAL A 28 10.12 0.63 -1.66
CA VAL A 28 10.28 2.05 -1.32
C VAL A 28 9.66 2.32 0.06
N CYS A 29 8.47 1.79 0.33
CA CYS A 29 7.80 1.98 1.61
C CYS A 29 8.48 1.27 2.79
N MET A 30 9.21 0.17 2.53
CA MET A 30 10.01 -0.52 3.53
C MET A 30 11.30 0.22 3.85
N PHE A 31 11.99 0.75 2.83
CA PHE A 31 13.35 1.27 3.01
C PHE A 31 13.44 2.78 3.24
N VAL A 32 12.56 3.58 2.61
CA VAL A 32 12.58 5.05 2.75
C VAL A 32 12.46 5.50 4.20
N PRO A 33 11.61 4.88 5.07
CA PRO A 33 11.52 5.28 6.47
C PRO A 33 12.83 5.17 7.27
N PHE A 34 13.82 4.40 6.81
CA PHE A 34 15.15 4.36 7.45
C PHE A 34 16.00 5.58 7.11
N LEU A 35 15.77 6.18 5.93
CA LEU A 35 16.52 7.34 5.44
C LEU A 35 15.83 8.66 5.80
N TRP A 36 14.51 8.66 5.72
CA TRP A 36 13.69 9.85 5.94
C TRP A 36 12.37 9.48 6.60
N VAL A 37 12.07 10.14 7.72
CA VAL A 37 10.78 10.03 8.40
C VAL A 37 9.89 11.18 7.93
N PRO A 38 8.89 10.94 7.06
CA PRO A 38 8.01 12.00 6.62
C PRO A 38 7.19 12.56 7.80
N PRO A 39 6.90 13.87 7.80
CA PRO A 39 6.11 14.51 8.85
C PRO A 39 4.68 13.95 8.91
N LEU A 40 3.94 14.27 9.99
CA LEU A 40 2.52 13.91 10.15
C LEU A 40 2.26 12.40 10.03
N LEU A 41 3.16 11.57 10.57
CA LEU A 41 3.06 10.11 10.49
C LEU A 41 2.99 9.59 9.04
N GLY A 42 3.58 10.33 8.08
CA GLY A 42 3.56 10.05 6.65
C GLY A 42 3.86 8.60 6.27
N LYS A 43 4.73 7.94 7.04
CA LYS A 43 5.12 6.55 6.80
C LYS A 43 3.95 5.56 6.84
N TYR A 44 2.86 5.88 7.53
CA TYR A 44 1.70 4.98 7.68
C TYR A 44 0.58 5.26 6.68
N TRP A 45 0.45 6.49 6.16
CA TRP A 45 -0.64 6.84 5.25
C TRP A 45 -0.20 7.04 3.81
N ILE A 46 1.04 7.50 3.56
CA ILE A 46 1.55 7.72 2.21
C ILE A 46 1.56 6.39 1.42
N PRO A 47 2.10 5.26 1.95
CA PRO A 47 2.14 4.00 1.22
C PRO A 47 0.77 3.47 0.76
N PRO A 48 -0.25 3.31 1.64
CA PRO A 48 -1.55 2.83 1.20
C PRO A 48 -2.26 3.82 0.26
N VAL A 49 -2.10 5.13 0.45
CA VAL A 49 -2.68 6.14 -0.46
C VAL A 49 -2.04 6.05 -1.83
N TRP A 50 -0.71 5.94 -1.91
CA TRP A 50 0.00 5.79 -3.17
C TRP A 50 -0.45 4.51 -3.90
N LEU A 51 -0.49 3.37 -3.21
CA LEU A 51 -0.96 2.13 -3.84
C LEU A 51 -2.41 2.24 -4.33
N LEU A 52 -3.31 2.91 -3.60
CA LEU A 52 -4.68 3.14 -4.08
C LEU A 52 -4.71 4.02 -5.33
N LEU A 53 -3.91 5.09 -5.38
CA LEU A 53 -3.78 5.92 -6.58
C LEU A 53 -3.21 5.11 -7.76
N ASN A 54 -2.21 4.26 -7.51
CA ASN A 54 -1.64 3.37 -8.51
C ASN A 54 -2.69 2.44 -9.11
N SER A 55 -3.52 1.84 -8.25
CA SER A 55 -4.65 1.01 -8.70
C SER A 55 -5.70 1.79 -9.47
N PHE A 56 -5.96 3.03 -9.09
CA PHE A 56 -6.92 3.89 -9.76
C PHE A 56 -6.44 4.23 -11.17
N PHE A 57 -5.18 4.64 -11.34
CA PHE A 57 -4.60 4.96 -12.65
C PHE A 57 -4.50 3.74 -13.57
N MET A 58 -4.23 2.57 -13.00
CA MET A 58 -4.21 1.30 -13.72
C MET A 58 -5.61 0.81 -14.14
N GLY A 59 -6.69 1.37 -13.57
CA GLY A 59 -8.04 0.89 -13.82
C GLY A 59 -8.29 -0.53 -13.28
N SER A 60 -7.66 -0.87 -12.15
CA SER A 60 -7.69 -2.23 -11.59
C SER A 60 -9.12 -2.73 -11.36
N PRO A 61 -9.49 -3.94 -11.85
CA PRO A 61 -10.79 -4.55 -11.57
C PRO A 61 -10.96 -4.92 -10.09
N THR A 62 -9.87 -4.94 -9.31
CA THR A 62 -9.87 -5.27 -7.89
C THR A 62 -9.89 -4.05 -6.96
N PHE A 63 -10.02 -2.82 -7.49
CA PHE A 63 -9.95 -1.59 -6.70
C PHE A 63 -10.84 -1.58 -5.44
N LYS A 64 -12.09 -2.06 -5.53
CA LYS A 64 -13.00 -2.14 -4.38
C LYS A 64 -12.46 -3.05 -3.26
N LYS A 65 -11.81 -4.16 -3.64
CA LYS A 65 -11.19 -5.09 -2.68
C LYS A 65 -9.93 -4.49 -2.06
N GLU A 66 -9.17 -3.75 -2.84
CA GLU A 66 -7.98 -3.02 -2.36
C GLU A 66 -8.37 -1.93 -1.37
N LEU A 67 -9.41 -1.15 -1.68
CA LEU A 67 -9.98 -0.17 -0.76
C LEU A 67 -10.45 -0.82 0.54
N LEU A 68 -11.12 -1.98 0.46
CA LEU A 68 -11.53 -2.74 1.64
C LEU A 68 -10.33 -3.17 2.48
N ILE A 69 -9.24 -3.65 1.85
CA ILE A 69 -8.00 -4.02 2.56
C ILE A 69 -7.43 -2.81 3.30
N VAL A 70 -7.39 -1.62 2.69
CA VAL A 70 -6.90 -0.40 3.36
C VAL A 70 -7.77 -0.04 4.55
N VAL A 71 -9.10 -0.05 4.39
CA VAL A 71 -10.03 0.27 5.48
C VAL A 71 -9.87 -0.71 6.64
N LEU A 72 -9.79 -2.01 6.35
CA LEU A 72 -9.57 -3.03 7.37
C LEU A 72 -8.21 -2.88 8.06
N GLY A 73 -7.16 -2.53 7.32
CA GLY A 73 -5.83 -2.25 7.87
C GLY A 73 -5.84 -1.04 8.81
N ILE A 74 -6.53 0.04 8.45
CA ILE A 74 -6.72 1.22 9.29
C ILE A 74 -7.47 0.86 10.58
N ILE A 75 -8.57 0.12 10.46
CA ILE A 75 -9.35 -0.34 11.63
C ILE A 75 -8.48 -1.23 12.53
N GLY A 76 -7.70 -2.14 11.96
CA GLY A 76 -6.79 -3.02 12.69
C GLY A 76 -5.73 -2.25 13.46
N LEU A 77 -5.06 -1.29 12.82
CA LEU A 77 -4.09 -0.40 13.46
C LEU A 77 -4.75 0.44 14.57
N PHE A 78 -5.92 1.01 14.32
CA PHE A 78 -6.64 1.83 15.29
C PHE A 78 -7.04 1.01 16.52
N SER A 79 -7.57 -0.20 16.31
CA SER A 79 -7.93 -1.14 17.37
C SER A 79 -6.73 -1.53 18.22
N LEU A 80 -5.58 -1.72 17.58
CA LEU A 80 -4.31 -2.01 18.24
C LEU A 80 -3.85 -0.86 19.13
N PHE A 81 -3.85 0.39 18.63
CA PHE A 81 -3.51 1.55 19.46
C PHE A 81 -4.51 1.76 20.60
N PHE A 82 -5.81 1.58 20.35
CA PHE A 82 -6.84 1.71 21.37
C PHE A 82 -6.68 0.65 22.47
N GLY A 83 -6.53 -0.63 22.12
CA GLY A 83 -6.37 -1.71 23.08
C GLY A 83 -5.13 -1.55 23.97
N PHE A 84 -4.00 -1.17 23.38
CA PHE A 84 -2.79 -0.86 24.14
C PHE A 84 -2.92 0.43 24.96
N GLY A 85 -3.69 1.42 24.51
CA GLY A 85 -4.02 2.62 25.29
C GLY A 85 -4.84 2.31 26.54
N VAL A 86 -5.80 1.38 26.46
CA VAL A 86 -6.54 0.89 27.63
C VAL A 86 -5.62 0.16 28.61
N LEU A 87 -4.73 -0.71 28.12
CA LEU A 87 -3.75 -1.42 28.96
C LEU A 87 -2.79 -0.45 29.67
N ALA A 88 -2.37 0.62 29.00
CA ALA A 88 -1.51 1.64 29.60
C ALA A 88 -2.19 2.38 30.76
N ASN A 89 -3.50 2.62 30.65
CA ASN A 89 -4.28 3.25 31.72
C ASN A 89 -4.50 2.34 32.93
N LEU A 90 -4.56 1.01 32.73
CA LEU A 90 -4.80 0.05 33.81
C LEU A 90 -3.51 -0.31 34.59
N ASN A 91 -2.37 -0.40 33.92
CA ASN A 91 -1.11 -0.89 34.52
C ASN A 91 -0.11 0.22 34.89
N GLY A 92 -0.45 1.48 34.62
CA GLY A 92 0.46 2.61 34.77
C GLY A 92 1.38 2.80 33.56
N GLN A 93 1.62 4.06 33.17
CA GLN A 93 2.29 4.39 31.91
C GLN A 93 3.77 3.95 31.85
N GLU A 94 4.48 3.95 32.99
CA GLU A 94 5.90 3.59 33.02
C GLU A 94 6.11 2.08 32.81
N VAL A 95 5.41 1.25 33.57
CA VAL A 95 5.42 -0.22 33.44
C VAL A 95 5.02 -0.63 32.01
N PHE A 96 4.02 0.05 31.46
CA PHE A 96 3.58 -0.18 30.09
C PHE A 96 4.67 0.13 29.05
N LYS A 97 5.34 1.28 29.19
CA LYS A 97 6.34 1.72 28.21
C LYS A 97 7.54 0.77 28.16
N GLU A 98 7.97 0.28 29.30
CA GLU A 98 9.13 -0.62 29.41
C GLU A 98 8.81 -2.04 28.93
N GLN A 99 7.66 -2.59 29.32
CA GLN A 99 7.31 -3.98 29.03
C GLN A 99 6.58 -4.16 27.71
N PHE A 100 5.61 -3.29 27.39
CA PHE A 100 4.68 -3.46 26.26
C PHE A 100 4.98 -2.57 25.06
N GLY A 101 5.72 -1.47 25.27
CA GLY A 101 6.10 -0.52 24.22
C GLY A 101 6.80 -1.16 23.00
N PRO A 102 7.81 -2.05 23.19
CA PRO A 102 8.46 -2.74 22.07
C PRO A 102 7.50 -3.63 21.27
N TYR A 103 6.62 -4.38 21.95
CA TYR A 103 5.65 -5.25 21.30
C TYR A 103 4.63 -4.46 20.48
N LEU A 104 4.13 -3.34 21.01
CA LEU A 104 3.25 -2.43 20.27
C LEU A 104 3.90 -1.97 18.96
N ARG A 105 5.18 -1.58 19.01
CA ARG A 105 5.92 -1.15 17.80
C ARG A 105 6.04 -2.27 16.78
N VAL A 106 6.41 -3.48 17.22
CA VAL A 106 6.54 -4.64 16.32
C VAL A 106 5.19 -4.99 15.69
N LEU A 107 4.12 -5.07 16.49
CA LEU A 107 2.79 -5.41 15.99
C LEU A 107 2.24 -4.33 15.05
N ALA A 108 2.45 -3.04 15.35
CA ALA A 108 2.03 -1.95 14.47
C ALA A 108 2.76 -2.02 13.11
N GLN A 109 4.06 -2.29 13.11
CA GLN A 109 4.83 -2.45 11.87
C GLN A 109 4.41 -3.71 11.11
N ALA A 110 4.24 -4.84 11.81
CA ALA A 110 3.80 -6.09 11.20
C ALA A 110 2.42 -5.95 10.55
N GLY A 111 1.45 -5.37 11.26
CA GLY A 111 0.11 -5.12 10.72
C GLY A 111 0.12 -4.17 9.52
N PHE A 112 0.96 -3.13 9.58
CA PHE A 112 1.14 -2.20 8.47
C PHE A 112 1.73 -2.89 7.23
N PHE A 113 2.86 -3.58 7.36
CA PHE A 113 3.48 -4.29 6.23
C PHE A 113 2.63 -5.43 5.71
N PHE A 114 1.90 -6.13 6.58
CA PHE A 114 0.94 -7.15 6.19
C PHE A 114 -0.18 -6.55 5.32
N THR A 115 -0.71 -5.39 5.68
CA THR A 115 -1.71 -4.67 4.89
C THR A 115 -1.17 -4.29 3.51
N LEU A 116 0.04 -3.74 3.44
CA LEU A 116 0.69 -3.39 2.17
C LEU A 116 0.93 -4.63 1.31
N TYR A 117 1.42 -5.72 1.91
CA TYR A 117 1.66 -6.98 1.22
C TYR A 117 0.38 -7.53 0.59
N LEU A 118 -0.75 -7.54 1.32
CA LEU A 118 -2.04 -7.97 0.78
C LEU A 118 -2.45 -7.13 -0.42
N LEU A 119 -2.23 -5.81 -0.36
CA LEU A 119 -2.64 -4.88 -1.39
C LEU A 119 -1.79 -5.04 -2.66
N VAL A 120 -0.47 -5.14 -2.51
CA VAL A 120 0.46 -5.39 -3.61
C VAL A 120 0.22 -6.76 -4.25
N SER A 121 -0.05 -7.79 -3.44
CA SER A 121 -0.42 -9.12 -3.95
C SER A 121 -1.70 -9.10 -4.80
N LYS A 122 -2.64 -8.18 -4.52
CA LYS A 122 -3.83 -7.97 -5.36
C LYS A 122 -3.51 -7.21 -6.63
N GLN A 123 -2.64 -6.22 -6.57
CA GLN A 123 -2.26 -5.38 -7.71
C GLN A 123 -1.32 -6.05 -8.71
N ALA A 124 -0.59 -7.11 -8.32
CA ALA A 124 0.37 -7.78 -9.17
C ALA A 124 -0.22 -8.25 -10.52
N ARG A 125 -1.41 -8.88 -10.50
CA ARG A 125 -2.05 -9.35 -11.74
C ARG A 125 -2.54 -8.21 -12.65
N PRO A 126 -3.31 -7.22 -12.15
CA PRO A 126 -3.67 -6.04 -12.95
C PRO A 126 -2.46 -5.33 -13.54
N TYR A 127 -1.34 -5.25 -12.80
CA TYR A 127 -0.14 -4.59 -13.25
C TYR A 127 0.52 -5.28 -14.44
N GLU A 128 0.64 -6.61 -14.41
CA GLU A 128 1.19 -7.36 -15.55
C GLU A 128 0.33 -7.19 -16.81
N ILE A 129 -1.00 -7.17 -16.67
CA ILE A 129 -1.91 -6.93 -17.79
C ILE A 129 -1.72 -5.50 -18.33
N HIS A 130 -1.63 -4.51 -17.44
CA HIS A 130 -1.40 -3.12 -17.83
C HIS A 130 -0.07 -2.94 -18.56
N LYS A 131 1.00 -3.57 -18.07
CA LYS A 131 2.32 -3.55 -18.68
C LYS A 131 2.31 -4.17 -20.08
N TYR A 132 1.67 -5.33 -20.23
CA TYR A 132 1.51 -5.99 -21.53
C TYR A 132 0.80 -5.09 -22.55
N LEU A 133 -0.34 -4.48 -22.18
CA LEU A 133 -1.08 -3.57 -23.06
C LEU A 133 -0.24 -2.34 -23.45
N LYS A 134 0.54 -1.80 -22.51
CA LYS A 134 1.43 -0.67 -22.76
C LYS A 134 2.56 -1.00 -23.74
N GLU A 135 3.13 -2.20 -23.63
CA GLU A 135 4.17 -2.68 -24.55
C GLU A 135 3.61 -2.92 -25.97
N GLN A 136 2.38 -3.43 -26.10
CA GLN A 136 1.72 -3.56 -27.40
C GLN A 136 1.44 -2.20 -28.05
N ALA A 137 0.97 -1.22 -27.29
CA ALA A 137 0.66 0.11 -27.82
C ALA A 137 1.90 0.93 -28.25
N ALA A 138 3.09 0.56 -27.75
CA ALA A 138 4.35 1.24 -28.07
C ALA A 138 5.07 0.66 -29.31
N ASN A 139 4.70 -0.55 -29.76
CA ASN A 139 5.24 -1.24 -30.92
C ASN A 139 4.34 -1.05 -32.15
#